data_AF-A0A1J0RCW7-F1
#
_entry.id   AF-A0A1J0RCW7-F1
#
_cell.length_a   1.000
_cell.length_b   1.000
_cell.length_c   1.000
_cell.angle_alpha   90.00
_cell.angle_beta   90.00
_cell.angle_gamma   90.00
#
_symmetry.space_group_name_H-M   'P 1'
#
loop_
_entity.id
_entity.type
_entity.pdbx_description
1 polymer ?
#
loop_
_entity_poly.entity_id
_entity_poly.type
_entity_poly.pdbx_seq_one_letter_code
_entity_poly.pdbx_strand_id
1 'polypeptide(L)'
;MNVRSALDTAHPSCKLTTGKITPGTAVPTKLTATGYKIDNRGNGQTNTITAYDTGCDLNSAESNSNLLDDGSQDDITTPPFLAGGFLTIGASGIEQTDTKSATALASNRPLMHAAHAAVAATADPPPAFTLPDLKSLATDEDFKPIARRLFLDKAANDASSDASIAGKLTAAYTDQTTYDKKLKTNIDNEEIPKGMRGDENNPKNLGTINNIAQLYRIFFYYKETNTKALDSKITELQKTINKEASKTPEKICNKVWDENESKCKTTKWCIYNKTGEENKKCTLSEEGKKKAAKAEKAGGND
;
A
#
# COMPACT_ATOMS: atom_id res chain seq x y z
N MET A 1 11.82 57.57 2.83
CA MET A 1 11.64 56.58 3.91
C MET A 1 10.94 55.37 3.32
N ASN A 2 11.46 54.16 3.56
CA ASN A 2 10.96 52.94 2.92
C ASN A 2 9.64 52.54 3.60
N VAL A 3 8.49 52.89 2.99
CA VAL A 3 7.14 52.87 3.60
C VAL A 3 6.75 51.50 4.20
N ARG A 4 7.38 50.41 3.74
CA ARG A 4 7.21 49.06 4.29
C ARG A 4 7.68 48.92 5.74
N SER A 5 8.73 49.64 6.17
CA SER A 5 9.31 49.44 7.51
C SER A 5 8.35 49.82 8.64
N ALA A 6 7.51 50.84 8.42
CA ALA A 6 6.49 51.25 9.38
C ALA A 6 5.36 50.21 9.49
N LEU A 7 4.91 49.67 8.36
CA LEU A 7 3.90 48.60 8.32
C LEU A 7 4.41 47.31 8.98
N ASP A 8 5.64 46.90 8.67
CA ASP A 8 6.25 45.71 9.26
C ASP A 8 6.51 45.88 10.77
N THR A 9 6.71 47.12 11.24
CA THR A 9 6.84 47.43 12.68
C THR A 9 5.49 47.40 13.40
N ALA A 10 4.45 47.99 12.81
CA ALA A 10 3.11 48.06 13.40
C ALA A 10 2.37 46.71 13.34
N HIS A 11 2.60 45.94 12.28
CA HIS A 11 1.98 44.65 12.03
C HIS A 11 3.04 43.59 11.69
N PRO A 12 3.83 43.14 12.69
CA PRO A 12 4.93 42.19 12.46
C PRO A 12 4.48 40.83 11.95
N SER A 13 3.19 40.50 12.02
CA SER A 13 2.58 39.31 11.43
C SER A 13 2.21 39.46 9.95
N CYS A 14 2.15 40.68 9.40
CA CYS A 14 1.76 40.98 8.02
C CYS A 14 2.96 40.93 7.06
N LYS A 15 3.57 39.75 6.95
CA LYS A 15 4.76 39.53 6.11
C LYS A 15 4.38 38.96 4.75
N LEU A 16 4.98 39.48 3.68
CA LEU A 16 4.97 38.80 2.38
C LEU A 16 5.96 37.64 2.45
N THR A 17 5.44 36.41 2.47
CA THR A 17 6.29 35.21 2.51
C THR A 17 6.82 34.88 1.12
N THR A 18 8.14 35.01 0.94
CA THR A 18 8.88 34.62 -0.28
C THR A 18 9.76 33.38 -0.06
N GLY A 19 9.67 32.76 1.11
CA GLY A 19 10.45 31.57 1.47
C GLY A 19 10.00 30.33 0.70
N LYS A 20 10.88 29.32 0.63
CA LYS A 20 10.55 28.00 0.07
C LYS A 20 9.42 27.36 0.89
N ILE A 21 8.46 26.76 0.21
CA ILE A 21 7.41 25.97 0.84
C ILE A 21 8.06 24.73 1.46
N THR A 22 7.91 24.58 2.78
CA THR A 22 8.31 23.37 3.51
C THR A 22 7.07 22.65 4.02
N PRO A 23 7.06 21.31 4.06
CA PRO A 23 5.98 20.57 4.71
C PRO A 23 5.77 21.07 6.14
N GLY A 24 4.50 21.24 6.52
CA GLY A 24 4.12 21.72 7.84
C GLY A 24 2.70 21.29 8.18
N THR A 25 2.40 21.29 9.48
CA THR A 25 1.09 20.88 10.03
C THR A 25 0.24 22.08 10.46
N ALA A 26 0.65 23.29 10.09
CA ALA A 26 -0.04 24.51 10.48
C ALA A 26 -1.41 24.58 9.80
N VAL A 27 -2.47 24.61 10.61
CA VAL A 27 -3.85 24.79 10.16
C VAL A 27 -4.15 26.29 10.05
N PRO A 28 -4.72 26.79 8.94
CA PRO A 28 -5.09 28.18 8.82
C PRO A 28 -6.17 28.54 9.85
N THR A 29 -5.94 29.58 10.66
CA THR A 29 -6.88 30.00 11.71
C THR A 29 -7.89 31.06 11.25
N LYS A 30 -7.67 31.66 10.07
CA LYS A 30 -8.52 32.68 9.45
C LYS A 30 -9.45 32.14 8.37
N LEU A 31 -9.19 30.93 7.88
CA LEU A 31 -10.13 30.19 7.04
C LEU A 31 -10.78 29.14 7.94
N THR A 32 -12.08 29.28 8.17
CA THR A 32 -12.86 28.35 8.98
C THR A 32 -13.48 27.28 8.09
N ALA A 33 -14.21 26.33 8.68
CA ALA A 33 -14.95 25.32 7.91
C ALA A 33 -16.07 25.91 7.03
N THR A 34 -16.54 27.13 7.32
CA THR A 34 -17.69 27.74 6.61
C THR A 34 -17.30 28.93 5.73
N GLY A 35 -16.16 29.57 6.00
CA GLY A 35 -15.77 30.81 5.33
C GLY A 35 -14.54 31.45 5.98
N TYR A 36 -14.56 32.78 6.11
CA TYR A 36 -13.42 33.55 6.61
C TYR A 36 -13.72 34.17 7.98
N LYS A 37 -12.75 34.09 8.89
CA LYS A 37 -12.78 34.79 10.17
C LYS A 37 -12.01 36.11 10.04
N ILE A 38 -12.71 37.22 10.29
CA ILE A 38 -12.15 38.58 10.31
C ILE A 38 -12.22 39.07 11.76
N ASP A 39 -11.06 39.20 12.42
CA ASP A 39 -11.00 39.50 13.86
C ASP A 39 -11.46 40.91 14.22
N ASN A 40 -11.31 41.88 13.32
CA ASN A 40 -11.62 43.28 13.60
C ASN A 40 -13.13 43.59 13.50
N ARG A 41 -14.00 42.57 13.50
CA ARG A 41 -15.46 42.70 13.40
C ARG A 41 -16.21 41.67 14.24
N GLY A 42 -17.34 42.08 14.82
CA GLY A 42 -18.39 41.16 15.21
C GLY A 42 -19.05 40.56 13.97
N ASN A 43 -19.01 39.24 13.80
CA ASN A 43 -19.89 38.44 12.94
C ASN A 43 -19.91 38.68 11.41
N GLY A 44 -18.92 39.36 10.80
CA GLY A 44 -18.69 39.24 9.35
C GLY A 44 -19.65 40.01 8.42
N GLN A 45 -20.31 41.07 8.88
CA GLN A 45 -21.15 41.92 8.00
C GLN A 45 -20.33 42.84 7.09
N THR A 46 -20.93 43.27 5.97
CA THR A 46 -20.42 44.39 5.15
C THR A 46 -20.42 45.67 5.97
N ASN A 47 -19.27 46.36 6.04
CA ASN A 47 -19.16 47.70 6.61
C ASN A 47 -18.03 48.44 5.90
N THR A 48 -18.17 49.75 5.84
CA THR A 48 -17.13 50.68 5.43
C THR A 48 -15.94 50.62 6.38
N ILE A 49 -14.73 50.62 5.82
CA ILE A 49 -13.49 50.79 6.58
C ILE A 49 -13.30 52.30 6.77
N THR A 50 -14.04 52.87 7.72
CA THR A 50 -13.90 54.29 8.05
C THR A 50 -12.73 54.46 9.01
N ALA A 51 -11.70 55.17 8.56
CA ALA A 51 -10.77 55.87 9.44
C ALA A 51 -10.76 57.35 9.06
N TYR A 52 -10.24 58.17 9.98
CA TYR A 52 -10.04 59.61 9.84
C TYR A 52 -9.54 60.00 8.44
N ASP A 53 -9.84 61.24 8.02
CA ASP A 53 -9.34 61.82 6.76
C ASP A 53 -7.81 61.73 6.73
N THR A 54 -7.33 60.77 5.94
CA THR A 54 -5.91 60.43 5.78
C THR A 54 -5.39 60.86 4.41
N GLY A 55 -6.21 61.55 3.61
CA GLY A 55 -5.86 61.96 2.24
C GLY A 55 -5.56 60.78 1.31
N CYS A 56 -6.20 59.63 1.53
CA CYS A 56 -6.06 58.44 0.67
C CYS A 56 -7.28 58.33 -0.25
N ASP A 57 -7.09 58.65 -1.53
CA ASP A 57 -8.14 58.67 -2.56
C ASP A 57 -8.84 57.32 -2.76
N LEU A 58 -8.17 56.22 -2.39
CA LEU A 58 -8.74 54.88 -2.39
C LEU A 58 -9.95 54.74 -1.46
N ASN A 59 -10.11 55.62 -0.47
CA ASN A 59 -11.26 55.60 0.44
C ASN A 59 -12.42 56.51 0.01
N SER A 60 -12.35 57.10 -1.19
CA SER A 60 -13.49 57.81 -1.77
C SER A 60 -14.64 56.84 -2.08
N ALA A 61 -15.88 57.33 -1.92
CA ALA A 61 -17.08 56.56 -2.23
C ALA A 61 -17.18 56.25 -3.72
N GLU A 62 -18.05 55.30 -4.09
CA GLU A 62 -18.33 55.01 -5.50
C GLU A 62 -18.83 56.25 -6.25
N SER A 63 -19.63 57.08 -5.59
CA SER A 63 -20.05 58.39 -6.09
C SER A 63 -18.98 59.42 -5.82
N ASN A 64 -18.64 60.25 -6.81
CA ASN A 64 -17.58 61.24 -6.72
C ASN A 64 -16.24 60.63 -6.26
N SER A 65 -15.82 59.52 -6.89
CA SER A 65 -14.58 58.85 -6.53
C SER A 65 -13.35 59.60 -7.05
N ASN A 66 -12.37 59.83 -6.17
CA ASN A 66 -11.06 60.35 -6.55
C ASN A 66 -10.19 59.30 -7.28
N LEU A 67 -10.62 58.03 -7.35
CA LEU A 67 -9.83 56.97 -7.99
C LEU A 67 -9.79 57.04 -9.51
N LEU A 68 -10.83 57.59 -10.12
CA LEU A 68 -10.92 57.76 -11.57
C LEU A 68 -10.34 59.11 -11.99
N ASP A 69 -10.67 60.17 -11.24
CA ASP A 69 -10.12 61.51 -11.40
C ASP A 69 -10.00 62.17 -10.01
N ASP A 70 -8.78 62.36 -9.53
CA ASP A 70 -8.48 62.99 -8.22
C ASP A 70 -8.90 64.47 -8.17
N GLY A 71 -8.86 65.17 -9.31
CA GLY A 71 -9.15 66.61 -9.37
C GLY A 71 -10.62 66.94 -9.55
N SER A 72 -11.34 66.14 -10.36
CA SER A 72 -12.73 66.43 -10.74
C SER A 72 -13.74 65.46 -10.16
N GLN A 73 -13.30 64.29 -9.69
CA GLN A 73 -14.12 63.16 -9.24
C GLN A 73 -14.98 62.55 -10.37
N ASP A 74 -15.19 61.24 -10.33
CA ASP A 74 -16.14 60.57 -11.24
C ASP A 74 -16.79 59.35 -10.56
N ASP A 75 -17.93 58.93 -11.08
CA ASP A 75 -18.72 57.84 -10.52
C ASP A 75 -18.19 56.46 -10.98
N ILE A 76 -17.91 55.58 -10.03
CA ILE A 76 -17.58 54.19 -10.31
C ILE A 76 -18.88 53.40 -10.52
N THR A 77 -19.26 53.21 -11.79
CA THR A 77 -20.50 52.48 -12.15
C THR A 77 -20.43 50.97 -11.92
N THR A 78 -19.23 50.42 -11.75
CA THR A 78 -19.02 49.00 -11.43
C THR A 78 -17.84 48.89 -10.48
N PRO A 79 -18.09 48.82 -9.17
CA PRO A 79 -17.03 48.78 -8.19
C PRO A 79 -16.05 47.63 -8.41
N PRO A 80 -14.73 47.91 -8.44
CA PRO A 80 -13.73 46.86 -8.55
C PRO A 80 -13.67 46.03 -7.27
N PHE A 81 -13.12 44.83 -7.43
CA PHE A 81 -12.73 43.99 -6.31
C PHE A 81 -11.24 44.13 -6.06
N LEU A 82 -10.90 44.47 -4.82
CA LEU A 82 -9.54 44.70 -4.36
C LEU A 82 -9.11 43.51 -3.47
N ALA A 83 -7.80 43.33 -3.32
CA ALA A 83 -7.21 42.28 -2.48
C ALA A 83 -7.81 40.87 -2.72
N GLY A 84 -7.92 40.47 -4.00
CA GLY A 84 -8.44 39.15 -4.38
C GLY A 84 -9.93 38.94 -4.10
N GLY A 85 -10.70 40.03 -3.92
CA GLY A 85 -12.11 39.99 -3.55
C GLY A 85 -12.39 40.33 -2.09
N PHE A 86 -11.37 40.52 -1.27
CA PHE A 86 -11.61 40.81 0.13
C PHE A 86 -12.24 42.19 0.37
N LEU A 87 -11.97 43.13 -0.53
CA LEU A 87 -12.39 44.52 -0.45
C LEU A 87 -13.09 44.94 -1.73
N THR A 88 -13.95 45.94 -1.62
CA THR A 88 -14.58 46.64 -2.75
C THR A 88 -14.72 48.12 -2.39
N ILE A 89 -15.22 48.92 -3.32
CA ILE A 89 -15.58 50.32 -3.07
C ILE A 89 -17.10 50.38 -3.07
N GLY A 90 -17.69 50.95 -2.03
CA GLY A 90 -19.13 51.13 -1.95
C GLY A 90 -19.50 52.59 -1.69
N ALA A 91 -20.74 52.80 -1.27
CA ALA A 91 -21.35 54.11 -1.14
C ALA A 91 -20.64 55.06 -0.15
N SER A 92 -19.75 54.55 0.70
CA SER A 92 -19.02 55.36 1.69
C SER A 92 -17.51 55.14 1.69
N GLY A 93 -16.96 54.52 0.65
CA GLY A 93 -15.52 54.26 0.53
C GLY A 93 -15.19 52.78 0.44
N ILE A 94 -14.01 52.38 0.92
CA ILE A 94 -13.62 50.97 0.92
C ILE A 94 -14.55 50.18 1.84
N GLU A 95 -15.16 49.15 1.29
CA GLU A 95 -15.99 48.20 2.02
C GLU A 95 -15.35 46.83 2.04
N GLN A 96 -15.48 46.17 3.19
CA GLN A 96 -15.14 44.77 3.34
C GLN A 96 -16.43 43.96 3.29
N THR A 97 -16.53 42.98 2.39
CA THR A 97 -17.74 42.21 2.15
C THR A 97 -17.93 41.08 3.17
N ASP A 98 -19.17 40.64 3.40
CA ASP A 98 -19.45 39.42 4.18
C ASP A 98 -18.79 38.19 3.53
N THR A 99 -17.99 37.51 4.32
CA THR A 99 -17.19 36.34 3.92
C THR A 99 -17.38 35.16 4.87
N LYS A 100 -18.41 35.20 5.74
CA LYS A 100 -18.72 34.14 6.70
C LYS A 100 -19.13 32.83 6.02
N SER A 101 -19.77 32.94 4.85
CA SER A 101 -20.20 31.82 4.01
C SER A 101 -19.43 31.81 2.69
N ALA A 102 -18.53 30.84 2.51
CA ALA A 102 -17.79 30.65 1.28
C ALA A 102 -18.69 30.29 0.08
N THR A 103 -19.85 29.68 0.33
CA THR A 103 -20.84 29.37 -0.72
C THR A 103 -21.41 30.64 -1.33
N ALA A 104 -21.67 31.68 -0.52
CA ALA A 104 -22.17 32.96 -0.98
C ALA A 104 -21.14 33.74 -1.85
N LEU A 105 -19.86 33.34 -1.80
CA LEU A 105 -18.77 33.98 -2.54
C LEU A 105 -18.61 33.46 -3.98
N ALA A 106 -19.25 32.35 -4.35
CA ALA A 106 -18.96 31.64 -5.61
C ALA A 106 -19.10 32.53 -6.87
N SER A 107 -20.16 33.34 -6.95
CA SER A 107 -20.46 34.13 -8.16
C SER A 107 -19.69 35.45 -8.24
N ASN A 108 -19.45 36.10 -7.10
CA ASN A 108 -18.93 37.48 -7.07
C ASN A 108 -17.48 37.57 -6.53
N ARG A 109 -16.93 36.47 -6.03
CA ARG A 109 -15.63 36.40 -5.35
C ARG A 109 -14.93 35.05 -5.61
N PRO A 110 -14.72 34.67 -6.90
CA PRO A 110 -14.30 33.32 -7.26
C PRO A 110 -12.95 32.90 -6.66
N LEU A 111 -12.01 33.86 -6.50
CA LEU A 111 -10.71 33.57 -5.88
C LEU A 111 -10.82 33.20 -4.40
N MET A 112 -11.67 33.91 -3.64
CA MET A 112 -11.92 33.55 -2.25
C MET A 112 -12.67 32.22 -2.15
N HIS A 113 -13.68 32.00 -3.00
CA HIS A 113 -14.38 30.72 -3.04
C HIS A 113 -13.40 29.55 -3.30
N ALA A 114 -12.53 29.69 -4.30
CA ALA A 114 -11.52 28.68 -4.64
C ALA A 114 -10.51 28.45 -3.51
N ALA A 115 -10.05 29.50 -2.83
CA ALA A 115 -9.12 29.37 -1.71
C ALA A 115 -9.75 28.61 -0.53
N HIS A 116 -11.02 28.88 -0.20
CA HIS A 116 -11.74 28.10 0.82
C HIS A 116 -11.93 26.64 0.39
N ALA A 117 -12.34 26.41 -0.86
CA ALA A 117 -12.52 25.06 -1.39
C ALA A 117 -11.22 24.23 -1.33
N ALA A 118 -10.07 24.86 -1.61
CA ALA A 118 -8.77 24.20 -1.50
C ALA A 118 -8.43 23.79 -0.06
N VAL A 119 -8.70 24.65 0.93
CA VAL A 119 -8.51 24.28 2.35
C VAL A 119 -9.47 23.17 2.77
N ALA A 120 -10.73 23.23 2.37
CA ALA A 120 -11.70 22.18 2.64
C ALA A 120 -11.25 20.82 2.07
N ALA A 121 -10.67 20.80 0.87
CA ALA A 121 -10.12 19.58 0.27
C ALA A 121 -8.92 19.00 1.03
N THR A 122 -8.25 19.78 1.89
CA THR A 122 -7.16 19.30 2.75
C THR A 122 -7.63 18.83 4.13
N ALA A 123 -8.91 19.01 4.47
CA ALA A 123 -9.44 18.65 5.79
C ALA A 123 -9.48 17.13 6.02
N ASP A 124 -9.61 16.36 4.95
CA ASP A 124 -9.70 14.90 4.97
C ASP A 124 -8.48 14.29 4.29
N PRO A 125 -7.30 14.27 4.94
CA PRO A 125 -6.16 13.54 4.40
C PRO A 125 -6.55 12.06 4.26
N PRO A 126 -6.00 11.35 3.25
CA PRO A 126 -6.21 9.92 3.12
C PRO A 126 -5.89 9.24 4.45
N PRO A 127 -6.78 8.39 4.99
CA PRO A 127 -6.52 7.71 6.23
C PRO A 127 -5.23 6.90 6.09
N ALA A 128 -4.44 6.85 7.16
CA ALA A 128 -3.32 5.93 7.22
C ALA A 128 -3.86 4.51 7.00
N PHE A 129 -3.12 3.70 6.23
CA PHE A 129 -3.46 2.30 6.06
C PHE A 129 -3.53 1.62 7.42
N THR A 130 -4.62 0.91 7.67
CA THR A 130 -4.80 0.04 8.82
C THR A 130 -5.03 -1.37 8.31
N LEU A 131 -4.38 -2.34 8.96
CA LEU A 131 -4.65 -3.74 8.67
C LEU A 131 -6.10 -4.05 9.07
N PRO A 132 -6.92 -4.65 8.20
CA PRO A 132 -8.27 -5.07 8.56
C PRO A 132 -8.25 -6.07 9.71
N ASP A 133 -9.27 -6.01 10.57
CA ASP A 133 -9.47 -7.00 11.62
C ASP A 133 -9.94 -8.35 11.00
N LEU A 134 -9.83 -9.44 11.77
CA LEU A 134 -10.15 -10.78 11.27
C LEU A 134 -11.62 -10.90 10.82
N LYS A 135 -12.53 -10.16 11.46
CA LYS A 135 -13.97 -10.22 11.15
C LYS A 135 -14.30 -9.49 9.85
N SER A 136 -13.68 -8.33 9.63
CA SER A 136 -13.89 -7.47 8.46
C SER A 136 -13.31 -8.09 7.19
N LEU A 137 -12.22 -8.87 7.28
CA LEU A 137 -11.66 -9.61 6.15
C LEU A 137 -12.68 -10.49 5.42
N ALA A 138 -13.60 -11.14 6.14
CA ALA A 138 -14.59 -12.03 5.52
C ALA A 138 -15.56 -11.27 4.60
N THR A 139 -15.75 -9.98 4.85
CA THR A 139 -16.66 -9.10 4.11
C THR A 139 -15.94 -8.14 3.18
N ASP A 140 -14.61 -8.07 3.25
CA ASP A 140 -13.78 -7.19 2.44
C ASP A 140 -13.87 -7.60 0.95
N GLU A 141 -14.37 -6.68 0.11
CA GLU A 141 -14.62 -6.90 -1.31
C GLU A 141 -13.32 -7.09 -2.11
N ASP A 142 -12.21 -6.49 -1.68
CA ASP A 142 -10.89 -6.67 -2.29
C ASP A 142 -10.27 -8.01 -1.88
N PHE A 143 -10.56 -8.47 -0.66
CA PHE A 143 -10.07 -9.75 -0.15
C PHE A 143 -10.84 -10.96 -0.67
N LYS A 144 -12.15 -10.87 -0.91
CA LYS A 144 -12.99 -12.01 -1.36
C LYS A 144 -12.42 -12.73 -2.60
N PRO A 145 -11.99 -12.05 -3.68
CA PRO A 145 -11.36 -12.70 -4.84
C PRO A 145 -10.10 -13.50 -4.49
N ILE A 146 -9.31 -13.01 -3.53
CA ILE A 146 -8.10 -13.66 -3.04
C ILE A 146 -8.48 -14.88 -2.18
N ALA A 147 -9.46 -14.70 -1.28
CA ALA A 147 -9.93 -15.76 -0.40
C ALA A 147 -10.53 -16.95 -1.16
N ARG A 148 -11.27 -16.68 -2.24
CA ARG A 148 -11.79 -17.72 -3.15
C ARG A 148 -10.67 -18.61 -3.68
N ARG A 149 -9.56 -18.02 -4.11
CA ARG A 149 -8.40 -18.77 -4.63
C ARG A 149 -7.66 -19.51 -3.52
N LEU A 150 -7.36 -18.83 -2.41
CA LEU A 150 -6.46 -19.37 -1.38
C LEU A 150 -7.14 -20.35 -0.43
N PHE A 151 -8.41 -20.15 -0.09
CA PHE A 151 -9.11 -20.95 0.92
C PHE A 151 -10.20 -21.88 0.36
N LEU A 152 -10.71 -21.60 -0.83
CA LEU A 152 -11.83 -22.34 -1.43
C LEU A 152 -11.47 -23.08 -2.72
N ASP A 153 -10.26 -22.91 -3.24
CA ASP A 153 -9.82 -23.47 -4.54
C ASP A 153 -10.78 -23.11 -5.68
N LYS A 154 -11.25 -21.86 -5.68
CA LYS A 154 -12.19 -21.31 -6.66
C LYS A 154 -11.57 -20.18 -7.47
N ALA A 155 -12.14 -19.95 -8.64
CA ALA A 155 -11.82 -18.77 -9.45
C ALA A 155 -12.15 -17.48 -8.69
N ALA A 156 -11.41 -16.41 -8.96
CA ALA A 156 -11.58 -15.12 -8.28
C ALA A 156 -12.98 -14.52 -8.44
N ASN A 157 -13.69 -14.86 -9.52
CA ASN A 157 -15.04 -14.39 -9.83
C ASN A 157 -16.14 -15.38 -9.44
N ASP A 158 -15.82 -16.54 -8.87
CA ASP A 158 -16.82 -17.52 -8.41
C ASP A 158 -17.22 -17.23 -6.96
N ALA A 159 -18.33 -16.50 -6.80
CA ALA A 159 -18.89 -16.11 -5.50
C ALA A 159 -19.78 -17.19 -4.85
N SER A 160 -19.91 -18.38 -5.45
CA SER A 160 -20.89 -19.40 -5.00
C SER A 160 -20.67 -19.88 -3.55
N SER A 161 -19.47 -19.65 -3.02
CA SER A 161 -19.03 -20.20 -1.73
C SER A 161 -18.52 -19.13 -0.76
N ASP A 162 -18.82 -17.85 -1.01
CA ASP A 162 -18.37 -16.73 -0.17
C ASP A 162 -18.82 -16.86 1.29
N ALA A 163 -20.01 -17.43 1.52
CA ALA A 163 -20.51 -17.70 2.88
C ALA A 163 -19.57 -18.59 3.72
N SER A 164 -18.69 -19.37 3.08
CA SER A 164 -17.71 -20.22 3.78
C SER A 164 -16.41 -19.50 4.16
N ILE A 165 -16.15 -18.30 3.64
CA ILE A 165 -14.88 -17.57 3.85
C ILE A 165 -14.65 -17.29 5.34
N ALA A 166 -15.67 -16.80 6.05
CA ALA A 166 -15.56 -16.52 7.49
C ALA A 166 -15.12 -17.77 8.27
N GLY A 167 -15.73 -18.93 7.99
CA GLY A 167 -15.36 -20.19 8.63
C GLY A 167 -13.93 -20.63 8.32
N LYS A 168 -13.45 -20.42 7.08
CA LYS A 168 -12.06 -20.71 6.70
C LYS A 168 -11.05 -19.80 7.40
N LEU A 169 -11.37 -18.51 7.52
CA LEU A 169 -10.55 -17.54 8.25
C LEU A 169 -10.47 -17.91 9.74
N THR A 170 -11.60 -18.22 10.38
CA THR A 170 -11.62 -18.71 11.77
C THR A 170 -10.85 -20.01 11.93
N ALA A 171 -10.89 -20.95 10.97
CA ALA A 171 -10.09 -22.16 11.05
C ALA A 171 -8.57 -21.89 10.91
N ALA A 172 -8.17 -20.90 10.12
CA ALA A 172 -6.76 -20.57 9.89
C ALA A 172 -6.13 -19.75 11.03
N TYR A 173 -6.92 -18.85 11.62
CA TYR A 173 -6.45 -17.88 12.60
C TYR A 173 -7.03 -18.05 14.00
N THR A 174 -8.07 -18.86 14.20
CA THR A 174 -8.76 -19.09 15.48
C THR A 174 -9.48 -17.86 16.06
N ASP A 175 -8.74 -16.78 16.35
CA ASP A 175 -9.22 -15.55 16.96
C ASP A 175 -8.38 -14.33 16.53
N GLN A 176 -8.83 -13.13 16.93
CA GLN A 176 -8.14 -11.88 16.61
C GLN A 176 -6.71 -11.84 17.17
N THR A 177 -6.49 -12.35 18.39
CA THR A 177 -5.17 -12.36 19.03
C THR A 177 -4.15 -13.15 18.22
N THR A 178 -4.55 -14.32 17.74
CA THR A 178 -3.72 -15.21 16.93
C THR A 178 -3.53 -14.65 15.52
N TYR A 179 -4.56 -14.02 14.96
CA TYR A 179 -4.45 -13.26 13.71
C TYR A 179 -3.41 -12.13 13.82
N ASP A 180 -3.53 -11.26 14.83
CA ASP A 180 -2.62 -10.14 15.07
C ASP A 180 -1.20 -10.66 15.33
N LYS A 181 -1.06 -11.73 16.12
CA LYS A 181 0.25 -12.36 16.34
C LYS A 181 0.88 -12.82 15.03
N LYS A 182 0.12 -13.48 14.14
CA LYS A 182 0.65 -14.03 12.89
C LYS A 182 0.95 -12.95 11.85
N LEU A 183 0.06 -11.98 11.64
CA LEU A 183 0.19 -10.98 10.56
C LEU A 183 0.90 -9.69 10.98
N LYS A 184 0.97 -9.39 12.27
CA LYS A 184 1.68 -8.21 12.78
C LYS A 184 2.93 -8.63 13.52
N THR A 185 2.77 -9.24 14.69
CA THR A 185 3.90 -9.48 15.61
C THR A 185 4.98 -10.38 15.02
N ASN A 186 4.60 -11.50 14.39
CA ASN A 186 5.58 -12.44 13.83
C ASN A 186 6.27 -11.86 12.60
N ILE A 187 5.53 -11.18 11.71
CA ILE A 187 6.11 -10.53 10.53
C ILE A 187 7.05 -9.42 10.96
N ASP A 188 6.63 -8.56 11.89
CA ASP A 188 7.45 -7.45 12.39
C ASP A 188 8.73 -7.95 13.04
N ASN A 189 8.68 -9.06 13.78
CA ASN A 189 9.81 -9.63 14.50
C ASN A 189 10.68 -10.58 13.67
N GLU A 190 10.35 -10.81 12.40
CA GLU A 190 11.19 -11.65 11.53
C GLU A 190 12.58 -11.00 11.41
N GLU A 191 13.60 -11.67 11.96
CA GLU A 191 14.97 -11.17 11.91
C GLU A 191 15.53 -11.38 10.51
N ILE A 192 15.86 -10.27 9.85
CA ILE A 192 16.53 -10.33 8.55
C ILE A 192 18.05 -10.33 8.81
N PRO A 193 18.81 -11.35 8.33
CA PRO A 193 20.24 -11.45 8.59
C PRO A 193 21.09 -10.32 7.98
N LYS A 194 22.35 -10.23 8.43
CA LYS A 194 23.36 -9.28 7.91
C LYS A 194 23.63 -9.52 6.41
N GLY A 195 24.01 -8.47 5.68
CA GLY A 195 24.43 -8.57 4.28
C GLY A 195 23.29 -8.63 3.26
N MET A 196 22.04 -8.93 3.66
CA MET A 196 20.91 -9.04 2.73
C MET A 196 20.33 -7.69 2.26
N ARG A 197 20.63 -6.59 2.97
CA ARG A 197 20.10 -5.24 2.67
C ARG A 197 21.11 -4.30 1.99
N GLY A 198 22.35 -4.76 1.79
CA GLY A 198 23.50 -3.89 1.51
C GLY A 198 24.01 -3.13 2.73
N ASP A 199 23.54 -3.49 3.93
CA ASP A 199 24.02 -3.03 5.24
C ASP A 199 24.66 -4.24 5.94
N GLU A 200 25.97 -4.15 6.20
CA GLU A 200 26.79 -5.22 6.74
C GLU A 200 26.75 -5.30 8.27
N ASN A 201 26.21 -4.26 8.94
CA ASN A 201 26.62 -4.06 10.32
C ASN A 201 25.78 -4.79 11.36
N ASN A 202 24.46 -5.00 11.20
CA ASN A 202 23.66 -5.80 12.16
C ASN A 202 22.38 -6.43 11.57
N PRO A 203 21.89 -7.55 12.16
CA PRO A 203 20.56 -8.07 11.85
C PRO A 203 19.52 -7.04 12.32
N LYS A 204 18.39 -7.01 11.64
CA LYS A 204 17.27 -6.11 12.00
C LYS A 204 15.96 -6.80 11.69
N ASN A 205 15.01 -6.60 12.59
CA ASN A 205 13.63 -7.06 12.47
C ASN A 205 12.94 -6.39 11.29
N LEU A 206 12.16 -7.14 10.52
CA LEU A 206 11.48 -6.68 9.31
C LEU A 206 10.59 -5.45 9.56
N GLY A 207 9.90 -5.39 10.70
CA GLY A 207 9.02 -4.27 11.09
C GLY A 207 9.77 -2.95 11.33
N THR A 208 11.10 -2.96 11.46
CA THR A 208 11.92 -1.74 11.63
C THR A 208 12.41 -1.16 10.30
N ILE A 209 12.14 -1.83 9.17
CA ILE A 209 12.60 -1.42 7.85
C ILE A 209 11.51 -0.64 7.13
N ASN A 210 11.67 0.67 7.04
CA ASN A 210 10.73 1.56 6.36
C ASN A 210 11.16 1.93 4.92
N ASN A 211 12.34 1.50 4.49
CA ASN A 211 12.85 1.79 3.15
C ASN A 211 12.36 0.74 2.13
N ILE A 212 11.49 1.16 1.20
CA ILE A 212 10.90 0.29 0.17
C ILE A 212 11.97 -0.44 -0.67
N ALA A 213 13.08 0.23 -1.03
CA ALA A 213 14.13 -0.40 -1.82
C ALA A 213 14.85 -1.52 -1.02
N GLN A 214 15.03 -1.35 0.29
CA GLN A 214 15.54 -2.41 1.15
C GLN A 214 14.56 -3.58 1.26
N LEU A 215 13.25 -3.30 1.40
CA LEU A 215 12.21 -4.34 1.43
C LEU A 215 12.19 -5.17 0.13
N TYR A 216 12.31 -4.54 -1.04
CA TYR A 216 12.40 -5.26 -2.31
C TYR A 216 13.63 -6.15 -2.42
N ARG A 217 14.80 -5.68 -1.96
CA ARG A 217 16.03 -6.51 -1.95
C ARG A 217 15.84 -7.76 -1.11
N ILE A 218 15.25 -7.63 0.07
CA ILE A 218 14.93 -8.75 0.96
C ILE A 218 13.97 -9.72 0.28
N PHE A 219 12.89 -9.20 -0.31
CA PHE A 219 11.91 -10.02 -1.03
C PHE A 219 12.55 -10.84 -2.15
N PHE A 220 13.34 -10.22 -3.02
CA PHE A 220 13.99 -10.92 -4.13
C PHE A 220 15.04 -11.91 -3.66
N TYR A 221 15.79 -11.59 -2.60
CA TYR A 221 16.73 -12.51 -1.98
C TYR A 221 16.05 -13.80 -1.51
N TYR A 222 14.96 -13.70 -0.73
CA TYR A 222 14.24 -14.88 -0.25
C TYR A 222 13.54 -15.63 -1.39
N LYS A 223 13.02 -14.92 -2.39
CA LYS A 223 12.45 -15.54 -3.59
C LYS A 223 13.48 -16.40 -4.32
N GLU A 224 14.68 -15.88 -4.54
CA GLU A 224 15.77 -16.61 -5.19
C GLU A 224 16.24 -17.79 -4.33
N THR A 225 16.39 -17.57 -3.02
CA THR A 225 16.79 -18.62 -2.06
C THR A 225 15.79 -19.77 -2.05
N ASN A 226 14.50 -19.47 -1.99
CA ASN A 226 13.44 -20.49 -2.02
C ASN A 226 13.37 -21.23 -3.35
N THR A 227 13.62 -20.53 -4.47
CA THR A 227 13.70 -21.15 -5.80
C THR A 227 14.86 -22.15 -5.85
N LYS A 228 16.06 -21.76 -5.42
CA LYS A 228 17.24 -22.65 -5.36
C LYS A 228 17.01 -23.86 -4.43
N ALA A 229 16.35 -23.65 -3.30
CA ALA A 229 16.01 -24.73 -2.38
C ALA A 229 15.02 -25.72 -3.00
N LEU A 230 14.04 -25.23 -3.77
CA LEU A 230 13.10 -26.06 -4.51
C LEU A 230 13.81 -26.87 -5.59
N ASP A 231 14.65 -26.23 -6.41
CA ASP A 231 15.43 -26.90 -7.46
C ASP A 231 16.34 -28.00 -6.90
N SER A 232 16.93 -27.74 -5.73
CA SER A 232 17.76 -28.72 -5.02
C SER A 232 16.95 -29.94 -4.59
N LYS A 233 15.74 -29.73 -4.04
CA LYS A 233 14.82 -30.82 -3.68
C LYS A 233 14.35 -31.61 -4.89
N ILE A 234 14.01 -30.93 -6.00
CA ILE A 234 13.64 -31.59 -7.27
C ILE A 234 14.80 -32.48 -7.74
N THR A 235 16.03 -31.96 -7.72
CA THR A 235 17.23 -32.71 -8.11
C THR A 235 17.46 -33.94 -7.22
N GLU A 236 17.24 -33.80 -5.90
CA GLU A 236 17.37 -34.91 -4.95
C GLU A 236 16.31 -36.00 -5.17
N LEU A 237 15.06 -35.59 -5.43
CA LEU A 237 13.98 -36.50 -5.78
C LEU A 237 14.27 -37.24 -7.10
N GLN A 238 14.75 -36.54 -8.13
CA GLN A 238 15.17 -37.15 -9.40
C GLN A 238 16.30 -38.17 -9.19
N LYS A 239 17.31 -37.85 -8.38
CA LYS A 239 18.40 -38.80 -8.04
C LYS A 239 17.87 -40.03 -7.32
N THR A 240 16.88 -39.89 -6.45
CA THR A 240 16.27 -41.00 -5.70
C THR A 240 15.46 -41.90 -6.63
N ILE A 241 14.62 -41.32 -7.49
CA ILE A 241 13.86 -42.04 -8.51
C ILE A 241 14.80 -42.81 -9.45
N ASN A 242 15.86 -42.16 -9.94
CA ASN A 242 16.82 -42.81 -10.85
C ASN A 242 17.60 -43.94 -10.16
N LYS A 243 17.92 -43.82 -8.87
CA LYS A 243 18.54 -44.92 -8.10
C LYS A 243 17.58 -46.10 -7.93
N GLU A 244 16.29 -45.85 -7.72
CA GLU A 244 15.28 -46.91 -7.61
C GLU A 244 14.98 -47.58 -8.95
N ALA A 245 14.88 -46.79 -10.04
CA ALA A 245 14.68 -47.28 -11.40
C ALA A 245 15.90 -48.06 -11.94
N SER A 246 17.12 -47.76 -11.49
CA SER A 246 18.35 -48.45 -11.92
C SER A 246 18.53 -49.88 -11.38
N LYS A 247 17.67 -50.31 -10.44
CA LYS A 247 17.66 -51.70 -9.95
C LYS A 247 16.84 -52.55 -10.92
N THR A 248 17.52 -53.21 -11.85
CA THR A 248 16.86 -54.22 -12.69
C THR A 248 16.25 -55.31 -11.81
N PRO A 249 15.12 -55.91 -12.20
CA PRO A 249 14.51 -57.01 -11.45
C PRO A 249 15.49 -58.17 -11.17
N GLU A 250 16.46 -58.39 -12.05
CA GLU A 250 17.56 -59.33 -11.85
C GLU A 250 18.49 -58.92 -10.69
N LYS A 251 18.86 -57.64 -10.58
CA LYS A 251 19.66 -57.14 -9.44
C LYS A 251 18.91 -57.24 -8.12
N ILE A 252 17.58 -57.15 -8.14
CA ILE A 252 16.75 -57.35 -6.94
C ILE A 252 16.83 -58.81 -6.49
N CYS A 253 16.65 -59.79 -7.39
CA CYS A 253 16.78 -61.20 -7.03
C CYS A 253 18.21 -61.56 -6.57
N ASN A 254 19.25 -61.05 -7.24
CA ASN A 254 20.63 -61.27 -6.83
C ASN A 254 20.92 -60.72 -5.43
N LYS A 255 20.37 -59.55 -5.05
CA LYS A 255 20.56 -58.99 -3.70
C LYS A 255 19.83 -59.77 -2.61
N VAL A 256 18.70 -60.40 -2.92
CA VAL A 256 17.97 -61.25 -1.97
C VAL A 256 18.80 -62.47 -1.57
N TRP A 257 19.64 -62.99 -2.48
CA TRP A 257 20.57 -64.07 -2.18
C TRP A 257 21.55 -63.70 -1.05
N ASP A 258 22.07 -62.48 -1.05
CA ASP A 258 23.01 -61.99 -0.02
C ASP A 258 22.40 -62.04 1.40
N GLU A 259 21.07 -62.07 1.52
CA GLU A 259 20.36 -62.08 2.81
C GLU A 259 19.99 -63.48 3.34
N ASN A 260 19.71 -64.46 2.45
CA ASN A 260 19.68 -65.93 2.67
C ASN A 260 18.91 -66.70 1.57
N GLU A 261 19.11 -68.02 1.48
CA GLU A 261 18.42 -68.92 0.53
C GLU A 261 16.88 -68.93 0.68
N SER A 262 16.37 -68.84 1.91
CA SER A 262 14.93 -68.94 2.20
C SER A 262 14.15 -67.77 1.61
N LYS A 263 14.70 -66.55 1.70
CA LYS A 263 14.13 -65.33 1.14
C LYS A 263 14.07 -65.35 -0.38
N CYS A 264 15.01 -66.01 -1.05
CA CYS A 264 14.94 -66.16 -2.51
C CYS A 264 13.68 -66.91 -2.96
N LYS A 265 13.30 -67.96 -2.23
CA LYS A 265 12.15 -68.82 -2.56
C LYS A 265 10.80 -68.15 -2.27
N THR A 266 10.77 -67.20 -1.33
CA THR A 266 9.55 -66.48 -0.93
C THR A 266 9.39 -65.14 -1.64
N THR A 267 10.46 -64.59 -2.22
CA THR A 267 10.41 -63.34 -2.97
C THR A 267 9.74 -63.56 -4.33
N LYS A 268 8.64 -62.83 -4.54
CA LYS A 268 7.84 -62.92 -5.76
C LYS A 268 8.69 -62.65 -7.01
N TRP A 269 8.53 -63.50 -8.02
CA TRP A 269 9.26 -63.47 -9.30
C TRP A 269 10.74 -63.84 -9.26
N CYS A 270 11.31 -64.22 -8.10
CA CYS A 270 12.66 -64.78 -8.02
C CYS A 270 12.60 -66.31 -7.93
N ILE A 271 13.63 -66.98 -8.45
CA ILE A 271 13.78 -68.43 -8.39
C ILE A 271 15.18 -68.81 -7.95
N TYR A 272 15.24 -69.81 -7.07
CA TYR A 272 16.50 -70.38 -6.62
C TYR A 272 17.03 -71.41 -7.64
N ASN A 273 18.21 -71.15 -8.17
CA ASN A 273 18.92 -72.01 -9.09
C ASN A 273 20.09 -72.72 -8.38
N LYS A 274 19.92 -74.02 -8.10
CA LYS A 274 20.92 -74.86 -7.41
C LYS A 274 22.24 -74.99 -8.18
N THR A 275 22.24 -74.80 -9.49
CA THR A 275 23.41 -74.94 -10.37
C THR A 275 24.05 -73.61 -10.77
N GLY A 276 23.58 -72.49 -10.22
CA GLY A 276 24.13 -71.16 -10.49
C GLY A 276 25.46 -70.87 -9.78
N GLU A 277 26.19 -69.85 -10.27
CA GLU A 277 27.36 -69.28 -9.59
C GLU A 277 27.05 -68.94 -8.13
N GLU A 278 28.00 -69.11 -7.22
CA GLU A 278 27.82 -69.03 -5.77
C GLU A 278 27.17 -67.73 -5.27
N ASN A 279 27.29 -66.63 -6.03
CA ASN A 279 26.71 -65.31 -5.74
C ASN A 279 25.53 -64.92 -6.65
N LYS A 280 25.00 -65.85 -7.45
CA LYS A 280 23.88 -65.64 -8.39
C LYS A 280 22.89 -66.81 -8.37
N LYS A 281 22.78 -67.51 -7.23
CA LYS A 281 21.83 -68.62 -7.09
C LYS A 281 20.38 -68.15 -6.96
N CYS A 282 20.13 -66.85 -6.76
CA CYS A 282 18.79 -66.27 -6.83
C CYS A 282 18.64 -65.40 -8.07
N THR A 283 17.87 -65.86 -9.05
CA THR A 283 17.72 -65.20 -10.36
C THR A 283 16.26 -64.85 -10.62
N LEU A 284 16.00 -63.98 -11.58
CA LEU A 284 14.63 -63.67 -11.97
C LEU A 284 13.99 -64.87 -12.69
N SER A 285 12.78 -65.26 -12.27
CA SER A 285 11.97 -66.28 -12.92
C SER A 285 11.59 -65.88 -14.35
N GLU A 286 11.25 -66.86 -15.19
CA GLU A 286 10.77 -66.60 -16.56
C GLU A 286 9.52 -65.70 -16.61
N GLU A 287 8.62 -65.83 -15.63
CA GLU A 287 7.48 -64.91 -15.53
C GLU A 287 7.91 -63.49 -15.12
N GLY A 288 8.91 -63.37 -14.25
CA GLY A 288 9.54 -62.11 -13.89
C GLY A 288 10.22 -61.45 -15.08
N LYS A 289 10.96 -62.21 -15.90
CA LYS A 289 11.61 -61.73 -17.14
C LYS A 289 10.59 -61.22 -18.16
N LYS A 290 9.49 -61.96 -18.36
CA LYS A 290 8.39 -61.54 -19.25
C LYS A 290 7.73 -60.24 -18.79
N LYS A 291 7.58 -60.04 -17.47
CA LYS A 291 7.05 -58.78 -16.92
C LYS A 291 8.04 -57.62 -17.00
N ALA A 292 9.32 -57.88 -16.72
CA ALA A 292 10.39 -56.88 -16.85
C ALA A 292 10.49 -56.37 -18.29
N ALA A 293 10.51 -57.27 -19.28
CA ALA A 293 10.55 -56.90 -20.70
C ALA A 293 9.30 -56.13 -21.17
N LYS A 294 8.12 -56.37 -20.56
CA LYS A 294 6.91 -55.58 -20.82
C LYS A 294 6.99 -54.19 -20.21
N ALA A 295 7.57 -54.05 -19.01
CA ALA A 295 7.77 -52.76 -18.36
C ALA A 295 8.81 -51.89 -19.11
N GLU A 296 9.90 -52.49 -19.60
CA GLU A 296 10.90 -51.79 -20.43
C GLU A 296 10.32 -51.31 -21.78
N LYS A 297 9.39 -52.07 -22.38
CA LYS A 297 8.69 -51.64 -23.60
C LYS A 297 7.62 -50.56 -23.37
N ALA A 298 7.08 -50.47 -22.15
CA ALA A 298 6.08 -49.46 -21.79
C ALA A 298 6.71 -48.13 -21.32
N GLY A 299 7.96 -48.15 -20.84
CA GLY A 299 8.71 -46.96 -20.42
C GLY A 299 9.62 -46.34 -21.49
N GLY A 300 9.55 -46.82 -22.75
CA GLY A 300 10.35 -46.32 -23.87
C GLY A 300 9.62 -45.37 -24.82
N ASN A 301 8.43 -44.89 -24.44
CA ASN A 301 7.65 -43.90 -25.19
C ASN A 301 7.32 -42.72 -24.25
N ASP A 302 8.35 -41.94 -23.94
CA ASP A 302 8.30 -40.53 -23.55
C ASP A 302 9.63 -39.87 -23.95
#